data_AF-A0A527ID94-F1
#
_entry.id   AF-A0A527ID94-F1
#
_cell.length_a   1.000
_cell.length_b   1.000
_cell.length_c   1.000
_cell.angle_alpha   90.00
_cell.angle_beta   90.00
_cell.angle_gamma   90.00
#
_symmetry.space_group_name_H-M   'P 1'
#
loop_
_entity.id
_entity.type
_entity.pdbx_description
1 polymer ?
#
loop_
_entity_poly.entity_id
_entity_poly.type
_entity_poly.pdbx_seq_one_letter_code
_entity_poly.pdbx_strand_id
1 'polypeptide(L)' 'VPDFHTHVKTIDGRLAKRRLDHCFVGGMFAGRVRSISADIGEVASDHFPLRVDIDLETPGIAT' A
#
# COMPACT_ATOMS: atom_id res chain seq x y z
N VAL A 1 -1.02 -15.34 2.12
CA VAL A 1 -1.12 -13.86 1.99
C VAL A 1 -0.84 -13.53 0.54
N PRO A 2 -1.71 -12.77 -0.16
CA PRO A 2 -1.43 -12.36 -1.53
C PRO A 2 -0.11 -11.58 -1.60
N ASP A 3 0.56 -11.65 -2.76
CA ASP A 3 1.82 -10.95 -2.99
C ASP A 3 1.63 -9.44 -2.79
N PHE A 4 2.34 -8.86 -1.82
CA PHE A 4 2.21 -7.45 -1.42
C PHE A 4 3.59 -6.80 -1.44
N HIS A 5 4.05 -6.46 -2.63
CA HIS A 5 5.26 -5.68 -2.86
C HIS A 5 4.91 -4.49 -3.74
N THR A 6 5.58 -3.38 -3.51
CA THR A 6 5.33 -2.13 -4.25
C THR A 6 6.50 -1.78 -5.16
N HIS A 7 7.54 -2.60 -5.20
CA HIS A 7 8.70 -2.34 -6.04
C HIS A 7 9.40 -3.66 -6.41
N VAL A 8 9.91 -3.74 -7.64
CA VAL A 8 10.71 -4.87 -8.14
C VAL A 8 11.98 -4.37 -8.82
N LYS A 9 13.13 -4.92 -8.42
CA LYS A 9 14.41 -4.64 -9.11
C LYS A 9 15.35 -5.82 -9.01
N THR A 10 16.20 -5.96 -10.02
CA THR A 10 17.35 -6.87 -9.95
C THR A 10 18.48 -6.22 -9.16
N ILE A 11 18.93 -6.86 -8.09
CA ILE A 11 20.03 -6.43 -7.22
C ILE A 11 21.00 -7.60 -7.11
N ASP A 12 22.28 -7.39 -7.43
CA ASP A 12 23.31 -8.43 -7.45
C ASP A 12 22.90 -9.70 -8.22
N GLY A 13 22.24 -9.51 -9.37
CA GLY A 13 21.76 -10.59 -10.23
C GLY A 13 20.52 -11.33 -9.72
N ARG A 14 19.90 -10.90 -8.61
CA ARG A 14 18.72 -11.53 -8.02
C ARG A 14 17.51 -10.60 -8.10
N LEU A 15 16.34 -11.15 -8.43
CA LEU A 15 15.08 -10.42 -8.41
C LEU A 15 14.68 -10.13 -6.95
N ALA A 16 14.67 -8.86 -6.56
CA ALA A 16 14.26 -8.42 -5.25
C ALA A 16 12.87 -7.76 -5.31
N LYS A 17 11.90 -8.37 -4.64
CA LYS A 17 10.58 -7.79 -4.36
C LYS A 17 10.64 -7.06 -3.03
N ARG A 18 10.29 -5.78 -3.02
CA ARG A 18 10.39 -4.91 -1.83
C ARG A 18 9.10 -4.16 -1.60
N ARG A 19 8.81 -3.87 -0.33
CA ARG A 19 7.75 -2.95 0.08
C ARG A 19 8.42 -1.65 0.48
N LEU A 20 8.43 -0.69 -0.44
CA LEU A 20 9.07 0.62 -0.23
C LEU A 20 8.05 1.73 -0.07
N ASP A 21 6.85 1.56 -0.62
CA ASP A 21 5.80 2.57 -0.62
C ASP A 21 4.86 2.34 0.56
N HIS A 22 4.54 3.46 1.23
CA HIS A 22 3.77 3.47 2.47
C HIS A 22 2.81 4.65 2.46
N CYS A 23 1.59 4.42 2.94
CA CYS A 23 0.66 5.47 3.31
C CYS A 23 0.58 5.51 4.83
N PHE A 24 1.19 6.52 5.45
CA PHE A 24 1.08 6.72 6.90
C PHE A 24 -0.21 7.46 7.21
N VAL A 25 -1.01 6.91 8.14
CA VAL A 25 -2.28 7.49 8.56
C VAL A 25 -2.22 7.92 10.02
N GLY A 26 -2.90 9.02 10.36
CA GLY A 26 -3.07 9.43 11.76
C GLY A 26 -3.87 8.39 12.55
N GLY A 27 -3.64 8.31 13.87
CA GLY A 27 -4.29 7.29 14.73
C GLY A 27 -5.82 7.29 14.62
N MET A 28 -6.43 8.46 14.46
CA MET A 28 -7.87 8.64 14.25
C MET A 28 -8.44 7.95 12.99
N PHE A 29 -7.58 7.64 12.02
CA PHE A 29 -7.92 6.97 10.77
C PHE A 29 -7.49 5.49 10.74
N ALA A 30 -6.73 5.02 11.73
CA ALA A 30 -6.18 3.66 11.72
C ALA A 30 -7.28 2.59 11.69
N GLY A 31 -8.33 2.77 12.50
CA GLY A 31 -9.52 1.90 12.49
C GLY A 31 -10.46 2.12 11.30
N ARG A 32 -10.13 3.04 10.39
CA ARG A 32 -10.95 3.40 9.23
C ARG A 32 -10.38 2.90 7.90
N VAL A 33 -9.21 2.28 7.92
CA VAL A 33 -8.64 1.62 6.73
C VAL A 33 -9.48 0.38 6.43
N ARG A 34 -10.18 0.39 5.29
CA ARG A 34 -11.07 -0.71 4.87
C ARG A 34 -10.33 -1.78 4.09
N SER A 35 -9.39 -1.38 3.24
CA SER A 35 -8.64 -2.28 2.37
C SER A 35 -7.24 -1.73 2.09
N ILE A 36 -6.33 -2.63 1.74
CA ILE A 36 -5.01 -2.31 1.20
C ILE A 36 -4.68 -3.27 0.05
N SER A 37 -4.16 -2.77 -1.06
CA SER A 37 -3.63 -3.58 -2.16
C SER A 37 -2.38 -2.97 -2.78
N ALA A 38 -1.56 -3.81 -3.38
CA ALA A 38 -0.52 -3.38 -4.32
C ALA A 38 -0.94 -3.85 -5.71
N ASP A 39 -1.04 -2.92 -6.65
CA ASP A 39 -1.57 -3.20 -7.98
C ASP A 39 -0.43 -3.65 -8.91
N ILE A 40 0.09 -4.85 -8.64
CA ILE A 40 1.32 -5.40 -9.27
C ILE A 40 1.23 -5.65 -10.78
N GLY A 41 0.04 -5.52 -11.38
CA GLY A 41 -0.17 -5.56 -12.82
C GLY A 41 0.09 -4.24 -13.53
N GLU A 42 0.21 -3.12 -12.80
CA GLU A 42 0.37 -1.78 -13.35
C GLU A 42 1.86 -1.45 -13.57
N VAL A 43 2.40 -1.90 -14.70
CA VAL A 43 3.86 -1.99 -14.98
C VAL A 43 4.48 -0.73 -15.60
N ALA A 44 3.87 0.44 -15.43
CA ALA A 44 4.39 1.69 -15.99
C ALA A 44 5.67 2.22 -15.29
N SER A 45 6.07 1.61 -14.17
CA SER A 45 7.22 1.97 -13.33
C SER A 45 7.82 0.72 -12.68
N ASP A 46 9.02 0.82 -12.11
CA ASP A 46 9.61 -0.21 -11.23
C ASP A 46 8.98 -0.21 -9.81
N HIS A 47 8.14 0.79 -9.54
CA HIS A 47 7.21 0.84 -8.41
C HIS A 47 5.76 0.57 -8.85
N PHE A 48 5.07 -0.32 -8.13
CA PHE A 48 3.65 -0.60 -8.29
C PHE A 48 2.80 0.30 -7.39
N PRO A 49 1.62 0.76 -7.86
CA PRO A 49 0.72 1.56 -7.04
C PRO A 49 0.33 0.87 -5.74
N LEU A 50 0.44 1.60 -4.63
CA LEU A 50 -0.16 1.24 -3.35
C LEU A 50 -1.55 1.87 -3.27
N ARG A 51 -2.58 1.04 -3.15
CA ARG A 51 -3.95 1.49 -2.95
C ARG A 51 -4.38 1.25 -1.51
N VAL A 52 -4.98 2.28 -0.92
CA VAL A 52 -5.51 2.26 0.45
C VAL A 52 -6.90 2.88 0.43
N ASP A 53 -7.92 2.11 0.78
CA ASP A 53 -9.28 2.62 0.91
C ASP A 53 -9.53 3.01 2.37
N ILE A 54 -9.83 4.28 2.63
CA ILE A 54 -10.07 4.83 3.97
C ILE A 54 -11.51 5.34 4.04
N ASP A 55 -12.23 5.00 5.11
CA ASP A 55 -13.55 5.55 5.40
C ASP A 55 -13.48 6.97 5.93
N LEU A 56 -13.89 7.94 5.11
CA LEU A 56 -14.01 9.34 5.50
C LEU A 56 -15.46 9.79 5.71
N GLU A 57 -16.42 8.98 5.28
CA GLU A 57 -17.84 9.37 5.27
C GLU A 57 -18.56 8.98 6.55
N THR A 58 -18.11 7.92 7.23
CA THR A 58 -18.64 7.60 8.57
C THR A 58 -18.27 8.71 9.54
N PRO A 59 -19.26 9.42 10.13
CA PRO A 59 -18.99 10.46 11.12
C PRO A 59 -18.15 9.90 12.25
N GLY A 60 -17.06 10.58 12.58
CA GLY A 60 -16.26 10.20 13.73
C GLY A 60 -16.97 10.49 15.03
N ILE A 61 -16.91 9.54 15.97
CA ILE A 61 -16.94 9.90 17.39
C ILE A 61 -15.59 10.59 17.63
N ALA A 62 -15.59 11.91 17.77
CA ALA A 62 -14.43 12.61 18.31
C ALA A 62 -14.27 12.15 19.77
N THR A 63 -13.31 11.26 20.02
CA THR A 63 -12.88 10.83 21.35
C THR A 63 -11.79 11.75 21.87
#